data_AF-A0A6B3GDE5-F1
#
_entry.id   AF-A0A6B3GDE5-F1
#
_cell.length_a   1.000
_cell.length_b   1.000
_cell.length_c   1.000
_cell.angle_alpha   90.00
_cell.angle_beta   90.00
_cell.angle_gamma   90.00
#
_symmetry.space_group_name_H-M   'P 1'
#
loop_
_entity.id
_entity.type
_entity.pdbx_description
1 polymer ?
#
loop_
_entity_poly.entity_id
_entity_poly.type
_entity_poly.pdbx_seq_one_letter_code
_entity_poly.pdbx_strand_id
1 'polypeptide(L)' 'MKGTVGELGEFGLIRELTSRLTTTPAVRLGPGDDAAVVAAPDRRVVASTDILLEGRHFRR' A
#
# COMPACT_ATOMS: atom_id res chain seq x y z
N MET A 1 11.09 -11.95 7.43
CA MET A 1 11.12 -12.39 6.03
C MET A 1 11.72 -13.78 5.97
N LYS A 2 10.88 -14.77 5.69
CA LYS A 2 11.34 -16.09 5.24
C LYS A 2 10.75 -16.27 3.84
N GLY A 3 11.61 -16.37 2.83
CA GLY A 3 11.22 -16.50 1.42
C GLY A 3 11.56 -15.26 0.57
N THR A 4 11.69 -15.48 -0.73
CA THR A 4 11.85 -14.46 -1.76
C THR A 4 10.51 -13.80 -2.10
N VAL A 5 10.53 -12.64 -2.76
CA VAL A 5 9.31 -11.98 -3.25
C VAL A 5 8.48 -12.90 -4.15
N GLY A 6 9.15 -13.70 -5.00
CA GLY A 6 8.48 -14.65 -5.89
C GLY A 6 7.74 -15.77 -5.15
N GLU A 7 8.27 -16.23 -4.02
CA GLU A 7 7.64 -17.28 -3.20
C GLU A 7 6.46 -16.74 -2.37
N LEU A 8 6.54 -15.50 -1.90
CA LEU A 8 5.48 -14.87 -1.12
C LEU A 8 4.26 -14.48 -1.97
N GLY A 9 4.51 -14.08 -3.23
CA GLY A 9 3.50 -13.44 -4.07
C GLY A 9 3.00 -12.12 -3.49
N GLU A 10 2.12 -11.45 -4.23
CA GLU A 10 1.63 -10.10 -3.89
C GLU A 10 0.94 -10.04 -2.54
N PHE A 11 -0.10 -10.86 -2.32
CA PHE A 11 -0.87 -10.85 -1.07
C PHE A 11 -0.06 -11.34 0.14
N GLY A 12 0.92 -12.23 -0.06
CA GLY A 12 1.84 -12.64 1.00
C GLY A 12 2.74 -11.48 1.42
N LEU A 13 3.30 -10.78 0.44
CA LEU A 13 4.14 -9.61 0.67
C LEU A 13 3.37 -8.46 1.34
N ILE A 14 2.17 -8.14 0.86
CA ILE A 14 1.30 -7.12 1.47
C ILE A 14 1.05 -7.45 2.94
N ARG A 15 0.63 -8.68 3.25
CA ARG A 15 0.39 -9.10 4.64
C ARG A 15 1.64 -8.99 5.51
N GLU A 16 2.81 -9.39 5.01
CA GLU A 16 4.04 -9.30 5.79
C GLU A 16 4.42 -7.84 6.06
N LEU A 17 4.30 -6.95 5.08
CA LEU A 17 4.59 -5.52 5.24
C LEU A 17 3.60 -4.86 6.21
N THR A 18 2.30 -5.07 6.01
CA THR A 18 1.27 -4.42 6.82
C THR A 18 1.24 -4.95 8.26
N SER A 19 1.65 -6.20 8.50
CA SER A 19 1.75 -6.77 9.87
C SER A 19 2.72 -6.03 10.79
N ARG A 20 3.64 -5.24 10.22
CA ARG A 20 4.65 -4.48 10.97
C ARG A 20 4.26 -3.02 11.20
N LEU A 21 3.18 -2.56 10.58
CA LEU A 21 2.73 -1.18 10.71
C LEU A 21 2.00 -1.00 12.04
N THR A 22 2.33 0.07 12.75
CA THR A 22 1.57 0.51 13.92
C THR A 22 0.49 1.48 13.50
N THR A 23 -0.62 1.50 14.25
CA THR A 23 -1.65 2.51 14.05
C THR A 23 -1.19 3.84 14.63
N THR A 24 -1.51 4.94 13.93
CA THR A 24 -1.23 6.30 14.39
C THR A 24 -2.47 7.16 14.22
N PRO A 25 -2.66 8.23 15.03
CA PRO A 25 -3.78 9.16 14.83
C PRO A 25 -3.80 9.85 13.46
N ALA A 26 -2.66 9.86 12.75
CA ALA A 26 -2.56 10.45 11.42
C ALA A 26 -3.25 9.60 10.34
N VAL A 27 -3.37 8.28 10.54
CA VAL A 27 -3.95 7.34 9.57
C VAL A 27 -5.35 6.97 10.03
N ARG A 28 -6.38 7.47 9.33
CA ARG A 28 -7.80 7.24 9.66
C ARG A 28 -8.32 5.93 9.10
N LEU A 29 -7.76 5.48 7.96
CA LEU A 29 -8.04 4.20 7.33
C LEU A 29 -6.71 3.52 7.02
N GLY A 30 -6.52 2.33 7.57
CA GLY A 30 -5.29 1.56 7.40
C GLY A 30 -5.19 0.85 6.03
N PRO A 31 -4.12 0.08 5.81
CA PRO A 31 -3.91 -0.67 4.57
C PRO A 31 -5.02 -1.70 4.30
N GLY A 32 -5.34 -1.93 3.03
CA GLY A 32 -6.29 -2.95 2.59
C GLY A 32 -7.52 -2.43 1.84
N ASP A 33 -7.66 -1.10 1.73
CA ASP A 33 -8.61 -0.42 0.85
C ASP A 33 -7.86 0.20 -0.36
N ASP A 34 -8.57 0.83 -1.30
CA ASP A 34 -8.02 1.37 -2.56
C ASP A 34 -7.12 2.61 -2.37
N ALA A 35 -7.22 3.27 -1.22
CA ALA A 35 -6.46 4.47 -0.88
C ALA A 35 -6.31 4.65 0.63
N ALA A 36 -5.29 5.41 1.04
CA ALA A 36 -5.12 5.84 2.42
C ALA A 36 -5.93 7.12 2.70
N VAL A 37 -6.59 7.17 3.86
CA VAL A 37 -7.20 8.41 4.39
C VAL A 37 -6.32 8.97 5.51
N VAL A 38 -5.74 10.14 5.27
CA VAL A 38 -4.80 10.79 6.20
C VAL A 38 -5.43 12.05 6.80
N ALA A 39 -5.16 12.29 8.09
CA ALA A 39 -5.59 13.51 8.77
C ALA A 39 -4.88 14.75 8.18
N ALA A 40 -5.65 15.80 7.90
CA ALA A 40 -5.13 17.09 7.47
C ALA A 40 -5.75 18.21 8.32
N PRO A 41 -5.06 19.36 8.54
CA PRO A 41 -5.58 20.43 9.40
C PRO A 41 -6.95 20.97 8.98
N ASP A 42 -7.25 20.94 7.69
CA ASP A 42 -8.47 21.46 7.08
C ASP A 42 -9.56 20.41 6.82
N ARG A 43 -9.23 19.10 6.89
CA ARG A 43 -10.13 17.91 6.95
C ARG A 43 -9.34 16.60 6.82
N ARG A 44 -9.28 16.03 5.61
CA ARG A 44 -8.71 14.72 5.28
C ARG A 44 -8.23 14.71 3.84
N VAL A 45 -7.11 14.05 3.62
CA VAL A 45 -6.57 13.77 2.28
C VAL A 45 -6.80 12.30 1.98
N VAL A 46 -7.26 12.01 0.76
CA VAL A 46 -7.29 10.65 0.21
C VAL A 46 -6.12 10.54 -0.77
N ALA A 47 -5.21 9.61 -0.51
CA ALA A 47 -4.02 9.41 -1.32
C ALA A 47 -3.90 7.95 -1.75
N SER A 48 -3.63 7.74 -3.04
CA SER A 48 -3.27 6.43 -3.59
C SER A 48 -2.04 6.59 -4.48
N THR A 49 -1.36 5.49 -4.71
CA THR A 49 -0.18 5.44 -5.58
C THR A 49 -0.20 4.15 -6.37
N ASP A 50 0.02 4.28 -7.68
CA ASP A 50 0.13 3.17 -8.61
C ASP A 50 1.36 3.36 -9.49
N ILE A 51 1.82 2.26 -10.08
CA ILE A 51 2.92 2.27 -11.03
C ILE A 51 2.48 1.64 -12.36
N LEU A 52 2.97 2.20 -13.45
CA LEU A 52 2.85 1.61 -14.78
C LEU A 52 4.24 1.23 -15.28
N LEU A 53 4.41 -0.06 -15.55
CA LEU A 53 5.62 -0.65 -16.13
C LEU A 53 5.45 -0.85 -17.64
N GLU A 54 6.39 -0.33 -18.42
CA GLU A 54 6.52 -0.62 -19.86
C GLU A 54 6.68 -2.14 -20.08
N GLY A 55 6.07 -2.67 -21.13
CA GLY A 55 6.08 -4.11 -21.44
C GLY A 55 5.11 -4.95 -20.60
N ARG A 56 4.45 -4.35 -19.59
CA ARG A 56 3.38 -4.98 -18.81
C ARG A 56 2.06 -4.24 -18.92
N HIS A 57 2.09 -2.93 -18.70
CA HIS A 57 0.89 -2.08 -18.65
C HIS A 57 0.72 -1.26 -19.92
N PHE A 58 1.82 -0.92 -20.59
CA PHE A 58 1.81 -0.19 -21.86
C PHE A 58 2.98 -0.63 -22.77
N ARG A 59 2.88 -0.30 -24.06
CA ARG A 59 3.91 -0.51 -25.08
C ARG A 59 4.60 0.82 -25.43
N ARG A 60 5.81 0.75 -25.97
CA ARG A 60 6.55 1.92 -26.47
C ARG A 60 5.90 2.55 -27.70
#